data_AF-A0A918IZA4-F1
#
_entry.id   AF-A0A918IZA4-F1
#
_cell.length_a   1.000
_cell.length_b   1.000
_cell.length_c   1.000
_cell.angle_alpha   90.00
_cell.angle_beta   90.00
_cell.angle_gamma   90.00
#
_symmetry.space_group_name_H-M   'P 1'
#
loop_
_entity.id
_entity.type
_entity.pdbx_description
1 polymer ?
#
loop_
_entity_poly.entity_id
_entity_poly.type
_entity_poly.pdbx_seq_one_letter_code
_entity_poly.pdbx_strand_id
1 'polypeptide(L)' 'MRRGLSGVKLVISDAHEGIKAATARVLSTTWQRCRVPFQRNALAHAGKSSRRVVSAFIATAFAQPDHATAKTQWL' A
#
# COMPACT_ATOMS: atom_id res chain seq x y z
N MET A 1 5.98 24.22 6.50
CA MET A 1 6.88 23.13 6.97
C MET A 1 8.17 23.73 7.53
N ARG A 2 8.54 23.44 8.79
CA ARG A 2 9.71 24.06 9.45
C ARG A 2 11.05 23.74 8.76
N ARG A 3 11.16 22.59 8.08
CA ARG A 3 12.38 22.16 7.37
C ARG A 3 12.36 22.45 5.86
N GLY A 4 11.46 23.31 5.38
CA GLY A 4 11.42 23.70 3.95
C GLY A 4 10.81 22.66 2.99
N LEU A 5 10.23 21.56 3.49
CA LEU A 5 9.57 20.56 2.64
C LEU A 5 8.36 21.15 1.90
N SER A 6 8.33 21.01 0.58
CA SER A 6 7.25 21.48 -0.30
C SER A 6 7.07 20.55 -1.51
N GLY A 7 5.90 20.61 -2.17
CA GLY A 7 5.66 19.91 -3.44
C GLY A 7 5.48 18.38 -3.32
N VAL A 8 5.12 17.88 -2.14
CA VAL A 8 4.92 16.44 -1.92
C VAL A 8 3.71 15.93 -2.71
N LYS A 9 3.93 15.04 -3.67
CA LYS A 9 2.87 14.47 -4.52
C LYS A 9 2.29 13.15 -3.99
N LEU A 10 3.10 12.38 -3.28
CA LEU A 10 2.73 11.06 -2.77
C LEU A 10 3.39 10.82 -1.41
N VAL A 11 2.61 10.31 -0.46
CA VAL A 11 3.10 9.77 0.80
C VAL A 11 2.78 8.29 0.89
N ILE A 12 3.77 7.48 1.26
CA ILE A 12 3.65 6.04 1.43
C ILE A 12 3.90 5.69 2.90
N SER A 13 2.93 5.05 3.55
CA SER A 13 3.04 4.56 4.94
C SER A 13 2.28 3.24 5.11
N ASP A 14 2.38 2.56 6.25
CA ASP A 14 1.40 1.51 6.57
C ASP A 14 0.00 2.11 6.83
N ALA A 15 -1.02 1.26 6.94
CA ALA A 15 -2.43 1.61 7.14
C ALA A 15 -2.68 2.19 8.53
N HIS A 16 -2.29 3.44 8.70
CA HIS A 16 -2.56 4.22 9.89
C HIS A 16 -3.49 5.38 9.53
N GLU A 17 -4.73 5.34 10.00
CA GLU A 17 -5.75 6.36 9.66
C GLU A 17 -5.32 7.78 10.06
N GLY A 18 -4.66 7.93 11.21
CA GLY A 18 -4.07 9.21 11.63
C GLY A 18 -3.02 9.76 10.65
N ILE A 19 -2.17 8.91 10.05
CA ILE A 19 -1.18 9.34 9.05
C ILE A 19 -1.89 9.75 7.77
N LYS A 20 -2.82 8.93 7.28
CA LYS A 20 -3.61 9.22 6.08
C LYS A 20 -4.36 10.55 6.19
N ALA A 21 -5.00 10.80 7.33
CA ALA A 21 -5.69 12.05 7.62
C ALA A 21 -4.71 13.24 7.71
N ALA A 22 -3.59 13.07 8.43
CA ALA A 22 -2.58 14.12 8.56
C ALA A 22 -1.94 14.49 7.21
N THR A 23 -1.64 13.52 6.36
CA THR A 23 -1.06 13.77 5.03
C THR A 23 -2.02 14.51 4.12
N ALA A 24 -3.32 14.15 4.14
CA ALA A 24 -4.33 14.88 3.39
C ALA A 24 -4.46 16.32 3.87
N ARG A 25 -4.48 16.56 5.19
CA ARG A 25 -4.67 17.88 5.79
C ARG A 25 -3.45 18.80 5.68
N VAL A 26 -2.25 18.27 5.90
CA VAL A 26 -1.03 19.08 6.08
C VAL A 26 -0.25 19.22 4.77
N LEU A 27 -0.33 18.21 3.89
CA LEU A 27 0.47 18.15 2.66
C LEU A 27 -0.37 18.22 1.38
N SER A 28 -1.71 18.15 1.45
CA SER A 28 -2.61 18.12 0.29
C SER A 28 -2.15 17.13 -0.79
N THR A 29 -1.80 15.92 -0.34
CA THR A 29 -1.07 14.93 -1.14
C THR A 29 -1.85 13.63 -1.27
N THR A 30 -1.54 12.82 -2.28
CA THR A 30 -2.07 11.47 -2.39
C THR A 30 -1.40 10.56 -1.36
N TRP A 31 -2.17 9.66 -0.77
CA TRP A 31 -1.67 8.65 0.15
C TRP A 31 -1.80 7.25 -0.45
N GLN A 32 -0.78 6.42 -0.27
CA GLN A 32 -0.79 5.00 -0.65
C GLN A 32 -0.28 4.14 0.52
N ARG A 33 -0.90 2.99 0.74
CA ARG A 33 -0.38 1.99 1.67
C ARG A 33 0.91 1.37 1.14
N CYS A 34 1.92 1.25 1.99
CA CYS A 34 3.19 0.60 1.67
C CYS A 34 2.98 -0.91 1.42
N ARG A 35 3.53 -1.40 0.31
CA ARG A 35 3.41 -2.81 -0.12
C ARG A 35 4.08 -3.78 0.85
N VAL A 36 5.19 -3.38 1.48
CA VAL A 36 5.97 -4.26 2.36
C VAL A 36 5.23 -4.58 3.67
N PRO A 37 4.79 -3.61 4.48
CA PRO A 37 3.91 -3.88 5.62
C PRO A 37 2.60 -4.54 5.21
N PHE A 38 2.03 -4.19 4.05
CA PHE A 38 0.82 -4.82 3.54
C PHE A 38 1.00 -6.35 3.34
N GLN A 39 2.05 -6.78 2.65
CA GLN A 39 2.33 -8.20 2.45
C GLN A 39 2.58 -8.92 3.78
N ARG A 40 3.31 -8.30 4.71
CA ARG A 40 3.52 -8.88 6.07
C ARG A 40 2.20 -9.06 6.81
N ASN A 41 1.34 -8.05 6.77
CA ASN A 41 0.02 -8.10 7.43
C ASN A 41 -0.88 -9.16 6.79
N ALA A 42 -0.89 -9.28 5.45
CA ALA A 42 -1.65 -10.33 4.77
C ALA A 42 -1.16 -11.74 5.17
N LEU A 43 0.15 -11.96 5.18
CA LEU A 43 0.74 -13.25 5.54
C LEU A 43 0.58 -13.62 7.02
N ALA A 44 0.41 -12.62 7.91
CA ALA A 44 0.09 -12.86 9.31
C ALA A 44 -1.28 -13.51 9.50
N HIS A 45 -2.23 -13.25 8.59
CA HIS A 45 -3.58 -13.82 8.60
C HIS A 45 -3.68 -15.12 7.78
N ALA A 46 -2.66 -15.44 6.98
CA ALA A 46 -2.62 -16.66 6.19
C ALA A 46 -2.15 -17.86 7.02
N GLY A 47 -2.88 -18.97 6.93
CA GLY A 47 -2.46 -20.26 7.50
C GLY A 47 -1.13 -20.71 6.91
N LYS A 48 -0.31 -21.45 7.67
CA LYS A 48 1.08 -21.81 7.32
C LYS A 48 1.22 -22.40 5.91
N SER A 49 0.33 -23.30 5.51
CA SER A 49 0.32 -23.93 4.18
C SER A 49 -0.05 -22.95 3.06
N SER A 50 -0.93 -21.98 3.33
CA SER A 50 -1.44 -21.02 2.34
C SER A 50 -0.52 -19.82 2.08
N ARG A 51 0.48 -19.55 2.95
CA ARG A 51 1.35 -18.36 2.84
C ARG A 51 2.01 -18.19 1.49
N ARG A 52 2.48 -19.29 0.87
CA ARG A 52 3.13 -19.25 -0.45
C ARG A 52 2.13 -18.83 -1.54
N VAL A 53 0.92 -19.37 -1.49
CA VAL A 53 -0.17 -19.05 -2.44
C VAL A 53 -0.59 -17.58 -2.28
N VAL A 54 -0.82 -17.13 -1.05
CA VAL A 54 -1.18 -15.73 -0.75
C VAL A 54 -0.10 -14.77 -1.23
N SER A 55 1.18 -15.09 -0.98
CA SER A 55 2.30 -14.26 -1.46
C SER A 55 2.36 -14.19 -2.98
N ALA A 56 2.12 -15.31 -3.68
CA ALA A 56 2.12 -15.35 -5.13
C ALA A 56 0.99 -14.50 -5.71
N PHE A 57 -0.23 -14.61 -5.15
CA PHE A 57 -1.38 -13.83 -5.58
C PHE A 57 -1.19 -12.31 -5.40
N ILE A 58 -0.61 -11.89 -4.27
CA ILE A 58 -0.25 -10.48 -4.06
C ILE A 58 0.79 -10.01 -5.09
N ALA A 59 1.77 -10.86 -5.40
CA ALA A 59 2.81 -10.54 -6.38
C ALA A 59 2.25 -10.40 -7.80
N THR A 60 1.31 -11.27 -8.22
CA THR A 60 0.69 -11.20 -9.56
C THR A 60 -0.11 -9.91 -9.73
N ALA A 61 -0.83 -9.46 -8.71
CA ALA A 61 -1.56 -8.19 -8.75
C ALA A 61 -0.62 -6.98 -8.87
N PHE A 62 0.51 -6.96 -8.17
CA PHE A 62 1.49 -5.87 -8.26
C PHE A 62 2.34 -5.86 -9.53
N ALA A 63 2.43 -7.00 -10.23
CA ALA A 63 3.15 -7.12 -11.49
C ALA A 63 2.35 -6.60 -12.70
N GLN A 64 1.07 -6.27 -12.52
CA GLN A 64 0.23 -5.78 -13.62
C GLN A 64 0.66 -4.38 -14.09
N PRO A 65 0.58 -4.10 -15.41
CA PRO A 65 1.06 -2.84 -15.98
C PRO A 65 0.17 -1.64 -15.63
N ASP A 66 -1.08 -1.88 -15.27
CA ASP A 66 -2.05 -0.83 -14.96
C ASP A 66 -3.03 -1.23 -13.86
N HIS A 67 -3.79 -0.25 -13.38
CA HIS A 67 -4.73 -0.45 -12.28
C HIS A 67 -5.92 -1.35 -12.65
N ALA A 68 -6.39 -1.32 -13.90
CA ALA A 68 -7.52 -2.14 -14.33
C ALA A 68 -7.14 -3.62 -14.35
N THR A 69 -5.98 -3.94 -14.94
CA THR A 69 -5.43 -5.30 -14.96
C THR A 69 -5.06 -5.79 -13.56
N ALA A 70 -4.50 -4.93 -12.70
CA ALA A 70 -4.25 -5.23 -11.29
C ALA A 70 -5.54 -5.61 -10.53
N LYS A 71 -6.64 -4.90 -10.78
CA LYS A 71 -7.93 -5.15 -10.12
C LYS A 71 -8.53 -6.49 -10.53
N THR A 72 -8.36 -6.91 -11.79
CA THR A 72 -8.78 -8.23 -12.26
C THR A 72 -8.01 -9.37 -11.59
N GLN A 73 -6.73 -9.18 -11.29
CA GLN A 73 -5.96 -10.19 -10.55
C GLN A 73 -6.29 -10.25 -9.06
N TRP A 74 -6.98 -9.24 -8.52
CA TRP A 74 -7.28 -9.11 -7.09
C TRP A 74 -8.67 -9.65 -6.70
N LEU A 75 -9.61 -9.68 -7.66
CA LEU A 75 -11.00 -10.12 -7.51
C LEU A 75 -11.18 -11.53 -8.07
#